data_AF-A0A3S0R544-F1
#
_entry.id   AF-A0A3S0R544-F1
#
_cell.length_a   1.000
_cell.length_b   1.000
_cell.length_c   1.000
_cell.angle_alpha   90.00
_cell.angle_beta   90.00
_cell.angle_gamma   90.00
#
_symmetry.space_group_name_H-M   'P 1'
#
loop_
_entity.id
_entity.type
_entity.pdbx_description
1 polymer ?
#
loop_
_entity_poly.entity_id
_entity_poly.type
_entity_poly.pdbx_seq_one_letter_code
_entity_poly.pdbx_strand_id
1 'polypeptide(L)' 'AELPRWLHRYNWHRPHGSLNSKPPITRLALTQDNLLRLHI' A
#
# COMPACT_ATOMS: atom_id res chain seq x y z
N ALA A 1 16.42 12.50 -4.88
CA ALA A 1 14.94 12.37 -4.97
C ALA A 1 14.40 11.78 -3.67
N GLU A 2 13.76 12.59 -2.84
CA GLU A 2 13.25 12.18 -1.52
C GLU A 2 11.89 11.49 -1.60
N LEU A 3 11.04 11.94 -2.53
CA LEU A 3 9.69 11.46 -2.72
C LEU A 3 9.59 9.93 -2.93
N PRO A 4 10.43 9.27 -3.76
CA PRO A 4 10.38 7.81 -3.94
C PRO A 4 10.69 7.03 -2.64
N ARG A 5 11.65 7.52 -1.84
CA ARG A 5 11.99 6.90 -0.55
C ARG A 5 10.86 7.06 0.47
N TRP A 6 10.26 8.25 0.52
CA TRP A 6 9.13 8.50 1.41
C TRP A 6 7.93 7.62 1.05
N LEU A 7 7.59 7.51 -0.24
CA LEU A 7 6.52 6.65 -0.75
C LEU A 7 6.74 5.18 -0.39
N HIS A 8 7.95 4.67 -0.59
CA HIS A 8 8.28 3.29 -0.23
C HIS A 8 8.08 3.07 1.28
N ARG A 9 8.61 3.97 2.13
CA ARG A 9 8.46 3.84 3.59
C ARG A 9 7.00 3.91 4.04
N TYR A 10 6.22 4.81 3.46
CA TYR A 10 4.80 4.96 3.77
C TYR A 10 4.01 3.69 3.39
N ASN A 11 4.18 3.21 2.17
CA ASN A 11 3.42 2.07 1.65
C ASN A 11 3.83 0.72 2.23
N TRP A 12 5.12 0.52 2.52
CA TRP A 12 5.66 -0.78 2.97
C TRP A 12 5.89 -0.90 4.48
N HIS A 13 6.10 0.20 5.20
CA HIS A 13 6.58 0.12 6.58
C HIS A 13 5.75 0.91 7.60
N ARG A 14 4.85 1.81 7.17
CA ARG A 14 4.10 2.65 8.11
C ARG A 14 2.88 1.89 8.67
N PRO A 15 2.82 1.61 9.99
CA PRO A 15 1.66 0.95 10.57
C PRO A 15 0.45 1.89 10.54
N HIS A 16 -0.72 1.35 10.21
CA HIS A 16 -1.97 2.09 10.18
C HIS A 16 -2.99 1.48 11.15
N GLY A 17 -3.55 2.28 12.06
CA GLY A 17 -4.49 1.80 13.08
C GLY A 17 -5.74 1.15 12.48
N SER A 18 -6.30 1.75 11.42
CA SER A 18 -7.43 1.19 10.66
C SER A 18 -7.11 -0.09 9.87
N LEU A 19 -5.84 -0.48 9.78
CA LEU A 19 -5.37 -1.69 9.11
C LEU A 19 -4.80 -2.71 10.10
N ASN A 20 -5.23 -2.69 11.37
CA ASN A 20 -4.66 -3.53 12.43
C ASN A 20 -3.13 -3.38 12.54
N SER A 21 -2.65 -2.14 12.45
CA SER A 21 -1.22 -1.78 12.43
C SER A 21 -0.43 -2.34 11.25
N LYS A 22 -1.08 -2.82 10.20
CA LYS A 22 -0.41 -3.23 8.96
C LYS A 22 -0.18 -2.04 8.02
N PRO A 23 0.83 -2.11 7.15
CA PRO A 23 1.09 -1.05 6.17
C PRO A 23 0.08 -1.08 5.01
N PRO A 24 -0.13 0.05 4.31
CA PRO A 24 -1.14 0.16 3.24
C PRO A 24 -1.08 -0.95 2.17
N ILE A 25 0.13 -1.40 1.80
CA ILE A 25 0.31 -2.44 0.78
C ILE A 25 -0.33 -3.79 1.14
N THR A 26 -0.54 -4.10 2.41
CA THR A 26 -1.15 -5.39 2.79
C THR A 26 -2.59 -5.51 2.31
N ARG A 27 -3.24 -4.40 1.95
CA ARG A 27 -4.57 -4.41 1.32
C ARG A 27 -4.54 -4.83 -0.15
N LEU A 28 -3.42 -4.61 -0.87
CA LEU A 28 -3.31 -4.92 -2.30
C LEU A 28 -3.26 -6.42 -2.59
N ALA A 29 -2.81 -7.23 -1.62
CA ALA A 29 -2.76 -8.69 -1.74
C ALA A 29 -4.10 -9.37 -1.42
N LEU A 30 -5.08 -8.63 -0.88
CA LEU A 30 -6.45 -9.12 -0.75
C LEU A 30 -7.09 -9.02 -2.13
N THR A 31 -7.70 -10.10 -2.59
CA THR A 31 -8.41 -10.26 -3.88
C THR A 31 -9.64 -9.35 -4.04
N GLN A 32 -9.67 -8.20 -3.38
CA GLN A 32 -10.77 -7.24 -3.40
C GLN A 32 -10.38 -6.07 -4.30
N ASP A 33 -11.05 -5.99 -5.45
CA ASP A 33 -11.08 -4.86 -6.39
C ASP A 33 -9.74 -4.14 -6.63
N ASN A 34 -8.75 -4.89 -7.14
CA ASN A 34 -7.60 -4.25 -7.76
C ASN A 34 -8.00 -3.67 -9.12
N LEU A 35 -8.43 -2.40 -9.12
CA LEU A 35 -8.76 -1.64 -10.34
C LEU A 35 -7.54 -1.47 -11.28
N LEU A 36 -6.33 -1.76 -10.82
CA LEU A 36 -5.15 -1.83 -11.69
C LEU A 36 -5.19 -3.04 -12.64
N ARG A 37 -6.06 -4.03 -12.42
CA ARG A 37 -6.28 -5.13 -13.38
C ARG A 37 -6.95 -4.66 -14.68
N LEU A 38 -7.57 -3.48 -14.69
CA LEU A 38 -8.26 -2.93 -15.87
C LEU A 38 -7.36 -2.09 -16.78
N HIS A 39 -6.09 -1.89 -16.41
CA HIS A 39 -5.15 -1.09 -17.20
C HIS A 39 -4.27 -2.03 -18.05
N ILE A 40 -4.67 -2.18 -19.32
CA ILE A 40 -3.87 -2.73 -20.43
C ILE A 40 -3.16 -1.60 -21.19
#